data_AF-A0A1V0DEW0-F1
#
_entry.id   AF-A0A1V0DEW0-F1
#
_cell.length_a   1.000
_cell.length_b   1.000
_cell.length_c   1.000
_cell.angle_alpha   90.00
_cell.angle_beta   90.00
_cell.angle_gamma   90.00
#
_symmetry.space_group_name_H-M   'P 1'
#
loop_
_entity.id
_entity.type
_entity.pdbx_description
1 polymer ?
#
loop_
_entity_poly.entity_id
_entity_poly.type
_entity_poly.pdbx_seq_one_letter_code
_entity_poly.pdbx_strand_id
1 'polypeptide(L)'
;MRWFKHVLVDVAATGLIVFAALTGAGPARWIVLVYTPLMLVLKVLALFLGGLLHLARPQGEAPPPWFLHGLYAVNVVAPLLAQWWLIAAGWALIWLLSALAERKASLRTA
;
A
#
# COMPACT_ATOMS: atom_id res chain seq x y z
N MET A 1 7.88 -5.90 17.44
CA MET A 1 8.90 -6.21 16.41
C MET A 1 9.44 -4.91 15.83
N ARG A 2 10.77 -4.73 15.71
CA ARG A 2 11.39 -3.47 15.27
C ARG A 2 10.93 -2.98 13.88
N TRP A 3 10.53 -3.89 12.99
CA TRP A 3 10.02 -3.56 11.66
C TRP A 3 8.62 -2.93 11.64
N PHE A 4 7.81 -3.11 12.70
CA PHE A 4 6.42 -2.67 12.72
C PHE A 4 6.29 -1.14 12.62
N LYS A 5 7.23 -0.40 13.20
CA LYS A 5 7.29 1.07 13.10
C LYS A 5 7.39 1.56 11.65
N HIS A 6 7.94 0.75 10.75
CA HIS A 6 8.11 1.06 9.32
C HIS A 6 6.86 0.78 8.48
N VAL A 7 5.85 0.09 9.03
CA VAL A 7 4.56 -0.18 8.38
C VAL A 7 3.40 0.47 9.12
N LEU A 8 3.67 1.26 10.16
CA LEU A 8 2.61 1.86 10.96
C LEU A 8 1.69 2.74 10.10
N VAL A 9 2.25 3.44 9.11
CA VAL A 9 1.48 4.23 8.14
C VAL A 9 0.61 3.34 7.28
N ASP A 10 1.13 2.22 6.76
CA ASP A 10 0.36 1.28 5.94
C ASP A 10 -0.77 0.62 6.75
N VAL A 11 -0.51 0.26 8.01
CA VAL A 11 -1.52 -0.31 8.92
C VAL A 11 -2.59 0.72 9.26
N ALA A 12 -2.21 1.96 9.56
CA ALA A 12 -3.15 3.05 9.84
C ALA A 12 -4.01 3.37 8.62
N ALA A 13 -3.40 3.44 7.43
CA ALA A 13 -4.12 3.63 6.17
C ALA A 13 -5.11 2.48 5.91
N THR A 14 -4.69 1.24 6.14
CA THR A 14 -5.56 0.06 6.01
C THR A 14 -6.75 0.13 6.97
N GLY A 15 -6.49 0.46 8.24
CA GLY A 15 -7.55 0.67 9.23
C GLY A 15 -8.52 1.77 8.83
N LEU A 16 -8.03 2.89 8.29
CA LEU A 16 -8.86 3.98 7.80
C LEU A 16 -9.71 3.56 6.60
N ILE A 17 -9.15 2.82 5.65
CA ILE A 17 -9.89 2.31 4.48
C ILE A 17 -11.01 1.37 4.92
N VAL A 18 -10.70 0.42 5.81
CA VAL A 18 -11.70 -0.51 6.35
C VAL A 18 -12.78 0.25 7.11
N PHE A 19 -12.40 1.18 7.99
CA PHE A 19 -13.35 2.01 8.73
C PHE A 19 -14.25 2.82 7.80
N ALA A 20 -13.68 3.49 6.79
CA ALA A 20 -14.43 4.27 5.82
C ALA A 20 -15.38 3.39 4.99
N ALA A 21 -14.93 2.20 4.59
CA ALA A 21 -15.72 1.23 3.83
C ALA A 21 -16.91 0.69 4.63
N LEU A 22 -16.73 0.43 5.94
CA LEU A 22 -17.78 -0.11 6.80
C LEU A 22 -18.79 0.94 7.28
N THR A 23 -18.31 2.14 7.61
CA THR A 23 -19.16 3.18 8.20
C THR A 23 -19.80 4.10 7.18
N GLY A 24 -19.24 4.18 5.96
CA GLY A 24 -19.65 5.16 4.96
C GLY A 24 -19.42 6.62 5.39
N ALA A 25 -18.64 6.86 6.45
CA ALA A 25 -18.44 8.19 7.00
C ALA A 25 -17.86 9.15 5.95
N GLY A 26 -18.61 10.22 5.63
CA GLY A 26 -18.25 11.18 4.59
C GLY A 26 -16.82 11.73 4.70
N PRO A 27 -16.35 12.18 5.87
CA PRO A 27 -14.98 12.66 6.05
C PRO A 27 -13.93 11.57 5.80
N ALA A 28 -14.14 10.35 6.30
CA ALA A 28 -13.21 9.24 6.12
C ALA A 28 -13.10 8.84 4.64
N ARG A 29 -14.23 8.86 3.92
CA ARG A 29 -14.26 8.62 2.47
C ARG A 29 -13.43 9.64 1.70
N TRP A 30 -13.54 10.93 2.02
CA TRP A 30 -12.75 11.98 1.38
C TRP A 30 -11.25 11.80 1.63
N ILE A 31 -10.86 11.43 2.85
CA ILE A 31 -9.46 11.15 3.16
C ILE A 31 -8.95 9.98 2.31
N VAL A 32 -9.69 8.87 2.24
CA VAL A 32 -9.31 7.71 1.40
C VAL A 32 -9.21 8.09 -0.08
N LEU A 33 -10.13 8.93 -0.56
CA LEU A 33 -10.18 9.36 -1.96
C LEU A 33 -8.98 10.22 -2.35
N VAL A 34 -8.48 11.09 -1.47
CA VAL A 34 -7.27 11.91 -1.71
C VAL A 34 -6.00 11.10 -1.47
N TYR A 35 -6.00 10.26 -0.44
CA TYR A 35 -4.83 9.47 -0.05
C TYR A 35 -4.46 8.41 -1.10
N THR A 36 -5.45 7.75 -1.71
CA THR A 36 -5.22 6.69 -2.71
C THR A 36 -4.41 7.16 -3.94
N PRO A 37 -4.80 8.23 -4.67
CA PRO A 37 -4.02 8.72 -5.80
C PRO A 37 -2.65 9.26 -5.39
N LEU A 38 -2.53 9.90 -4.22
CA LEU A 38 -1.23 10.32 -3.67
C LEU A 38 -0.30 9.11 -3.50
N MET A 39 -0.81 8.03 -2.89
CA MET A 39 -0.03 6.83 -2.67
C MET A 39 0.33 6.12 -3.98
N LEU A 40 -0.57 6.16 -4.97
CA LEU A 40 -0.31 5.65 -6.31
C LEU A 40 0.85 6.41 -6.98
N VAL A 41 0.83 7.74 -6.93
CA VAL A 41 1.90 8.60 -7.45
C VAL A 41 3.21 8.32 -6.73
N LEU A 42 3.22 8.25 -5.39
CA LEU A 42 4.42 7.90 -4.63
C LEU A 42 4.99 6.55 -5.04
N LYS A 43 4.12 5.56 -5.29
CA LYS A 43 4.55 4.23 -5.73
C LYS A 43 5.18 4.27 -7.12
N VAL A 44 4.55 4.98 -8.05
CA VAL A 44 5.07 5.17 -9.41
C VAL A 44 6.41 5.90 -9.37
N LEU A 45 6.53 6.99 -8.62
CA LEU A 45 7.79 7.72 -8.44
C LEU A 45 8.89 6.82 -7.86
N ALA A 46 8.55 6.00 -6.86
CA ALA A 46 9.51 5.07 -6.26
C ALA A 46 10.04 4.01 -7.26
N LEU A 47 9.22 3.59 -8.24
CA LEU A 47 9.63 2.68 -9.30
C LEU A 47 10.57 3.34 -10.32
N PHE A 48 10.26 4.58 -10.73
CA PHE A 48 11.05 5.30 -11.72
C PHE A 48 12.38 5.83 -11.17
N LEU A 49 12.38 6.31 -9.92
CA LEU A 49 13.57 6.88 -9.29
C LEU A 49 14.53 5.81 -8.77
N GLY A 50 14.18 4.53 -8.81
CA GLY A 50 15.06 3.38 -8.57
C GLY A 50 15.69 3.25 -7.17
N GLY A 51 15.69 4.30 -6.36
CA GLY A 51 16.50 4.41 -5.13
C GLY A 51 15.76 4.89 -3.88
N LEU A 52 14.55 5.46 -3.98
CA LEU A 52 13.83 5.91 -2.76
C LEU A 52 13.36 4.75 -1.87
N LEU A 53 13.10 3.57 -2.44
CA LEU A 53 12.73 2.37 -1.69
C LEU A 53 13.87 1.84 -0.80
N HIS A 54 15.13 2.03 -1.21
CA HIS A 54 16.30 1.68 -0.41
C HIS A 54 16.57 2.71 0.70
N LEU A 55 16.24 3.99 0.49
CA LEU A 55 16.34 5.05 1.50
C LEU A 55 15.28 4.91 2.60
N ALA A 56 14.11 4.34 2.29
CA ALA A 56 13.03 4.15 3.25
C ALA A 56 13.14 2.88 4.11
N ARG A 57 14.00 1.92 3.75
CA ARG A 57 14.10 0.62 4.44
C ARG A 57 15.56 0.22 4.65
N PRO A 58 16.14 0.49 5.84
CA PRO A 58 17.43 -0.03 6.22
C PRO A 58 17.43 -1.57 6.16
N GLN A 59 18.46 -2.15 5.55
CA GLN A 59 18.62 -3.59 5.43
C GLN A 59 18.65 -4.22 6.84
N GLY A 60 17.69 -5.10 7.15
CA GLY A 60 17.57 -5.77 8.45
C GLY A 60 16.31 -5.46 9.27
N GLU A 61 15.52 -4.43 8.91
CA GLU A 61 14.24 -4.12 9.58
C GLU A 61 13.05 -4.12 8.60
N ALA A 62 13.18 -4.77 7.44
CA ALA A 62 12.09 -4.86 6.47
C ALA A 62 10.95 -5.79 6.97
N PRO A 63 9.67 -5.41 6.77
CA PRO A 63 8.52 -6.25 7.08
C PRO A 63 8.53 -7.53 6.22
N PRO A 64 7.99 -8.65 6.73
CA PRO A 64 7.78 -9.84 5.90
C PRO A 64 6.90 -9.53 4.67
N PRO A 65 7.23 -10.05 3.47
CA PRO A 65 6.46 -9.78 2.25
C PRO A 65 4.98 -10.16 2.36
N TRP A 66 4.69 -11.30 3.01
CA TRP A 66 3.32 -11.77 3.23
C TRP A 66 2.45 -10.76 3.99
N PHE A 67 3.04 -9.99 4.91
CA PHE A 67 2.31 -9.02 5.72
C PHE A 67 1.89 -7.81 4.88
N LEU A 68 2.81 -7.31 4.05
CA LEU A 68 2.52 -6.21 3.12
C LEU A 68 1.48 -6.61 2.07
N HIS A 69 1.61 -7.81 1.50
CA HIS A 69 0.61 -8.34 0.57
C HIS A 69 -0.75 -8.53 1.24
N GLY A 70 -0.77 -8.96 2.52
CA GLY A 70 -2.00 -9.04 3.31
C GLY A 70 -2.69 -7.68 3.46
N LEU A 71 -1.96 -6.63 3.82
CA LEU A 71 -2.51 -5.27 3.92
C LEU A 71 -3.04 -4.77 2.57
N TYR A 72 -2.29 -4.96 1.49
CA TYR A 72 -2.73 -4.56 0.15
C TYR A 72 -3.96 -5.35 -0.31
N ALA A 73 -4.06 -6.64 0.01
CA ALA A 73 -5.25 -7.43 -0.27
C ALA A 73 -6.48 -6.86 0.46
N VAL A 74 -6.34 -6.51 1.74
CA VAL A 74 -7.42 -5.86 2.50
C VAL A 74 -7.82 -4.53 1.86
N ASN A 75 -6.84 -3.73 1.43
CA ASN A 75 -7.09 -2.44 0.77
C ASN A 75 -7.72 -2.55 -0.63
N VAL A 76 -7.73 -3.74 -1.23
CA VAL A 76 -8.51 -4.03 -2.43
C VAL A 76 -9.90 -4.54 -2.06
N VAL A 77 -9.97 -5.52 -1.16
CA VAL A 77 -11.23 -6.20 -0.80
C VAL A 77 -12.20 -5.25 -0.09
N ALA A 78 -11.75 -4.46 0.88
CA ALA A 78 -12.65 -3.59 1.64
C ALA A 78 -13.35 -2.53 0.77
N PRO A 79 -12.64 -1.78 -0.11
CA PRO A 79 -13.30 -0.88 -1.06
C PRO A 79 -14.18 -1.61 -2.08
N LEU A 80 -13.83 -2.83 -2.52
CA LEU A 80 -14.69 -3.61 -3.42
C LEU A 80 -16.03 -3.95 -2.77
N LEU A 81 -16.01 -4.39 -1.50
CA LEU A 81 -17.23 -4.69 -0.74
C LEU A 81 -18.10 -3.42 -0.56
N ALA A 82 -17.46 -2.26 -0.39
CA ALA A 82 -18.13 -0.96 -0.34
C ALA A 82 -18.49 -0.37 -1.72
N GLN A 83 -18.25 -1.10 -2.82
CA GLN A 83 -18.52 -0.69 -4.21
C GLN A 83 -17.73 0.56 -4.65
N TRP A 84 -16.58 0.83 -4.03
CA TRP A 84 -15.68 1.93 -4.37
C TRP A 84 -14.67 1.47 -5.42
N TRP A 85 -15.17 1.20 -6.63
CA TRP A 85 -14.41 0.57 -7.72
C TRP A 85 -13.11 1.27 -8.07
N LEU A 86 -13.11 2.61 -8.12
CA LEU A 86 -11.90 3.39 -8.45
C LEU A 86 -10.81 3.25 -7.37
N ILE A 87 -11.21 3.24 -6.10
CA ILE A 87 -10.28 3.07 -4.97
C ILE A 87 -9.72 1.66 -4.97
N ALA A 88 -10.59 0.65 -5.12
CA ALA A 88 -10.19 -0.75 -5.25
C ALA A 88 -9.18 -0.96 -6.40
N ALA A 89 -9.47 -0.41 -7.58
CA ALA A 89 -8.61 -0.50 -8.74
C ALA A 89 -7.24 0.17 -8.50
N GLY A 90 -7.24 1.34 -7.84
CA GLY A 90 -6.00 2.03 -7.45
C GLY A 90 -5.13 1.19 -6.52
N TRP A 91 -5.73 0.58 -5.49
CA TRP A 91 -5.01 -0.30 -4.58
C TRP A 91 -4.55 -1.61 -5.24
N ALA A 92 -5.33 -2.16 -6.15
CA ALA A 92 -4.93 -3.33 -6.93
C ALA A 92 -3.72 -3.02 -7.82
N LEU A 93 -3.69 -1.83 -8.43
CA LEU A 93 -2.55 -1.37 -9.20
C LEU A 93 -1.31 -1.16 -8.31
N ILE A 94 -1.46 -0.51 -7.14
CA ILE A 94 -0.36 -0.36 -6.16
C ILE A 94 0.19 -1.72 -5.75
N TRP A 95 -0.68 -2.69 -5.49
CA TRP A 95 -0.29 -4.05 -5.12
C TRP A 95 0.50 -4.72 -6.25
N LEU A 96 -0.02 -4.70 -7.48
CA LEU A 96 0.65 -5.29 -8.63
C LEU A 96 2.03 -4.65 -8.87
N LEU A 97 2.10 -3.32 -8.85
CA LEU A 97 3.35 -2.57 -8.99
C LEU A 97 4.37 -2.94 -7.89
N SER A 98 3.90 -3.16 -6.65
CA SER A 98 4.76 -3.61 -5.55
C SER A 98 5.34 -4.99 -5.81
N ALA A 99 4.50 -5.94 -6.24
CA ALA A 99 4.93 -7.31 -6.51
C ALA A 99 5.92 -7.38 -7.67
N LEU A 100 5.73 -6.56 -8.71
CA LEU A 100 6.67 -6.46 -9.84
C LEU A 100 8.01 -5.86 -9.41
N ALA A 101 8.00 -4.84 -8.54
CA ALA A 101 9.23 -4.24 -8.01
C ALA A 101 10.06 -5.26 -7.22
N GLU A 102 9.40 -6.04 -6.37
CA GLU A 102 10.04 -7.06 -5.54
C GLU A 102 10.65 -8.17 -6.39
N ARG A 103 9.91 -8.68 -7.39
CA ARG A 103 10.45 -9.66 -8.36
C ARG A 103 11.66 -9.13 -9.13
N LYS A 104 11.63 -7.86 -9.55
CA LYS A 104 12.76 -7.24 -10.25
C LYS A 104 13.98 -7.09 -9.34
N ALA A 105 13.77 -6.79 -8.06
CA ALA A 105 14.85 -6.70 -7.08
C ALA A 105 15.49 -8.07 -6.82
N SER A 106 14.68 -9.13 -6.64
CA SER A 106 15.20 -10.48 -6.38
C SER A 106 16.03 -11.04 -7.55
N LEU A 107 15.64 -10.74 -8.79
CA LEU A 107 16.39 -11.15 -9.99
C LEU A 107 17.74 -10.44 -10.16
N ARG A 108 17.94 -9.27 -9.53
CA ARG A 108 19.22 -8.53 -9.57
C ARG A 108 20.22 -9.02 -8.52
N THR A 109 19.75 -9.74 -7.51
CA THR A 109 20.56 -10.21 -6.38
C THR A 109 20.90 -11.70 -6.46
N ALA A 110 20.33 -12.43 -7.43
CA ALA A 110 20.63 -13.83 -7.74
C ALA A 110 21.68 -13.91 -8.86
#